data_AF-A0A3C0CG36-F1
#
_entry.id   AF-A0A3C0CG36-F1
#
_cell.length_a   1.000
_cell.length_b   1.000
_cell.length_c   1.000
_cell.angle_alpha   90.00
_cell.angle_beta   90.00
_cell.angle_gamma   90.00
#
_symmetry.space_group_name_H-M   'P 1'
#
loop_
_entity.id
_entity.type
_entity.pdbx_description
1 polymer ?
#
loop_
_entity_poly.entity_id
_entity_poly.type
_entity_poly.pdbx_seq_one_letter_code
_entity_poly.pdbx_strand_id
1 'polypeptide(L)'
;MEENKNQQPQGLQIELKPEIGVGVYANLALITHSSSDFILDFTCMLPGMQQPQVRSRVVMAPEHAKRLLMALNDNIQKYEQNFGKINLPEAQQPRTATPFNNPEA
;
A
#
# COMPACT_ATOMS: atom_id res chain seq x y z
N MET A 1 -17.92 10.83 43.04
CA MET A 1 -17.29 11.54 41.91
C MET A 1 -16.12 10.67 41.50
N GLU A 2 -16.22 9.97 40.38
CA GLU A 2 -15.11 9.19 39.83
C GLU A 2 -14.79 9.74 38.44
N GLU A 3 -13.63 10.38 38.35
CA GLU A 3 -13.10 11.03 37.16
C GLU A 3 -12.71 9.97 36.12
N ASN A 4 -13.40 9.97 34.99
CA ASN A 4 -13.07 9.14 33.85
C ASN A 4 -11.84 9.74 33.15
N LYS A 5 -10.66 9.14 33.38
CA LYS A 5 -9.41 9.50 32.72
C LYS A 5 -9.52 9.24 31.22
N ASN A 6 -9.74 10.33 30.48
CA ASN A 6 -9.60 10.41 29.03
C ASN A 6 -8.16 10.05 28.63
N GLN A 7 -7.87 8.76 28.44
CA GLN A 7 -6.63 8.31 27.81
C GLN A 7 -6.79 8.47 26.30
N GLN A 8 -6.54 9.67 25.80
CA GLN A 8 -6.30 9.85 24.37
C GLN A 8 -5.07 8.99 24.01
N PRO A 9 -5.17 8.09 23.02
CA PRO A 9 -4.01 7.33 22.58
C PRO A 9 -2.95 8.34 22.12
N GLN A 10 -1.83 8.38 22.84
CA GLN A 10 -0.66 9.17 22.47
C GLN A 10 -0.27 8.72 21.07
N GLY A 11 -0.55 9.56 20.07
CA GLY A 11 -0.25 9.26 18.69
C GLY A 11 1.23 8.96 18.55
N LEU A 12 1.55 7.89 17.83
CA LEU A 12 2.93 7.57 17.46
C LEU A 12 3.51 8.81 16.75
N GLN A 13 4.53 9.45 17.34
CA GLN A 13 5.15 10.60 16.71
C GLN A 13 6.06 10.10 15.59
N ILE A 14 5.55 10.14 14.37
CA ILE A 14 6.28 9.72 13.17
C ILE A 14 7.10 10.92 12.69
N GLU A 15 8.42 10.78 12.68
CA GLU A 15 9.31 11.76 12.08
C GLU A 15 9.22 11.67 10.55
N LEU A 16 8.82 12.76 9.90
CA LEU A 16 8.83 12.89 8.45
C LEU A 16 9.98 13.80 8.02
N LYS A 17 11.02 13.21 7.44
CA LYS A 17 12.14 13.98 6.91
C LYS A 17 11.71 14.79 5.68
N PRO A 18 12.14 16.06 5.54
CA PRO A 18 11.73 16.93 4.43
C PRO A 18 11.96 16.32 3.04
N GLU A 19 13.07 15.62 2.86
CA GLU A 19 13.44 14.96 1.59
C GLU A 19 12.49 13.81 1.20
N ILE A 20 11.86 13.15 2.18
CA ILE A 20 10.85 12.11 1.95
C ILE A 20 9.45 12.72 1.80
N GLY A 21 9.20 13.88 2.43
CA GLY A 21 7.90 14.55 2.45
C GLY A 21 7.37 14.97 1.08
N VAL A 22 8.24 15.12 0.08
CA VAL A 22 7.85 15.39 -1.32
C VAL A 22 7.12 14.20 -1.95
N GLY A 23 7.38 12.98 -1.45
CA GLY A 23 6.81 11.76 -1.97
C GLY A 23 7.47 11.26 -3.26
N VAL A 24 7.06 10.06 -3.68
CA VAL A 24 7.54 9.41 -4.90
C VAL A 24 6.33 9.12 -5.78
N TYR A 25 6.35 9.62 -7.01
CA TYR A 25 5.29 9.31 -7.98
C TYR A 25 5.38 7.84 -8.45
N ALA A 26 4.25 7.15 -8.41
CA ALA A 26 4.06 5.82 -8.97
C ALA A 26 2.65 5.70 -9.56
N ASN A 27 2.55 5.05 -10.71
CA ASN A 27 1.27 4.79 -11.39
C ASN A 27 0.96 3.28 -11.51
N LEU A 28 1.84 2.44 -10.98
CA LEU A 28 1.71 0.99 -10.93
C LEU A 28 2.26 0.47 -9.60
N ALA A 29 1.60 -0.54 -9.04
CA ALA A 29 2.10 -1.30 -7.90
C ALA A 29 2.18 -2.78 -8.26
N LEU A 30 3.36 -3.38 -8.14
CA LEU A 30 3.56 -4.82 -8.29
C LEU A 30 3.72 -5.43 -6.91
N ILE A 31 2.92 -6.44 -6.62
CA ILE A 31 2.93 -7.12 -5.32
C ILE A 31 3.32 -8.57 -5.56
N THR A 32 4.43 -8.96 -4.94
CA THR A 32 4.88 -10.35 -4.85
C THR A 32 5.00 -10.75 -3.39
N HIS A 33 4.89 -12.03 -3.08
CA HIS A 33 4.99 -12.49 -1.70
C HIS A 33 5.53 -13.91 -1.59
N SER A 34 5.99 -14.23 -0.38
CA SER A 34 6.33 -15.56 0.11
C SER A 34 5.53 -15.82 1.40
N SER A 35 5.81 -16.92 2.10
CA SER A 35 5.27 -17.16 3.44
C SER A 35 5.76 -16.16 4.50
N SER A 36 6.90 -15.52 4.26
CA SER A 36 7.58 -14.65 5.25
C SER A 36 7.53 -13.17 4.89
N ASP A 37 7.35 -12.83 3.61
CA ASP A 37 7.48 -11.45 3.15
C ASP A 37 6.47 -11.11 2.06
N PHE A 38 5.99 -9.87 2.10
CA PHE A 38 5.33 -9.16 1.01
C PHE A 38 6.27 -8.09 0.48
N ILE A 39 6.47 -8.07 -0.83
CA ILE A 39 7.26 -7.06 -1.53
C ILE A 39 6.31 -6.22 -2.36
N LEU A 40 6.25 -4.93 -2.05
CA LEU A 40 5.47 -3.93 -2.76
C LEU A 40 6.43 -3.03 -3.55
N ASP A 41 6.42 -3.22 -4.87
CA ASP A 41 7.17 -2.39 -5.81
C ASP A 41 6.27 -1.32 -6.40
N PHE A 42 6.52 -0.07 -6.02
CA PHE A 42 5.88 1.09 -6.61
C PHE A 42 6.69 1.53 -7.82
N THR A 43 6.07 1.43 -8.99
CA THR A 43 6.75 1.64 -10.28
C THR A 43 6.12 2.79 -11.05
N CYS A 44 6.93 3.37 -11.92
CA CYS A 44 6.52 4.43 -12.83
C CYS A 44 6.73 3.96 -14.27
N MET A 45 5.68 4.06 -15.08
CA MET A 45 5.71 3.84 -16.53
C MET A 45 5.12 5.06 -17.23
N LEU A 46 5.98 5.88 -17.82
CA LEU A 46 5.58 7.05 -18.61
C LEU A 46 5.62 6.71 -20.11
N PRO A 47 4.86 7.43 -20.95
CA PRO A 47 4.97 7.30 -22.40
C PRO A 47 6.42 7.45 -22.90
N GLY A 48 6.87 6.54 -23.76
CA GLY A 48 8.23 6.53 -24.30
C GLY A 48 9.26 5.75 -23.46
N MET A 49 8.89 5.26 -22.26
CA MET A 49 9.75 4.33 -21.52
C MET A 49 9.70 2.93 -22.14
N GLN A 50 10.86 2.27 -22.23
CA GLN A 50 10.94 0.90 -22.75
C GLN A 50 10.46 -0.14 -21.73
N GLN A 51 10.61 0.15 -20.43
CA GLN A 51 10.20 -0.72 -19.34
C GLN A 51 9.83 0.10 -18.09
N PRO A 52 8.91 -0.39 -17.23
CA PRO A 52 8.61 0.25 -15.96
C PRO A 52 9.85 0.36 -15.07
N GLN A 53 10.00 1.47 -14.35
CA GLN A 53 11.08 1.64 -13.38
C GLN A 53 10.55 1.56 -11.95
N VAL A 54 11.17 0.73 -11.10
CA VAL A 54 10.89 0.73 -9.65
C VAL A 54 11.38 2.04 -9.06
N ARG A 55 10.47 2.76 -8.41
CA ARG A 55 10.73 4.06 -7.77
C ARG A 55 10.89 3.92 -6.26
N SER A 56 10.16 2.98 -5.66
CA SER A 56 10.30 2.61 -4.26
C SER A 56 9.91 1.15 -4.06
N ARG A 57 10.57 0.48 -3.12
CA ARG A 57 10.27 -0.88 -2.68
C ARG A 57 10.03 -0.88 -1.18
N VAL A 58 8.94 -1.49 -0.75
CA VAL A 58 8.65 -1.73 0.66
C VAL A 58 8.51 -3.23 0.87
N VAL A 59 9.21 -3.76 1.87
CA VAL A 59 9.11 -5.17 2.28
C VAL A 59 8.41 -5.22 3.64
N MET A 60 7.42 -6.09 3.76
CA MET A 60 6.56 -6.18 4.94
C MET A 60 6.32 -7.64 5.33
N ALA A 61 6.25 -7.90 6.63
CA ALA A 61 5.72 -9.17 7.12
C ALA A 61 4.21 -9.31 6.75
N PRO A 62 3.68 -10.54 6.57
CA PRO A 62 2.31 -10.77 6.11
C PRO A 62 1.23 -10.08 6.96
N GLU A 63 1.40 -10.06 8.28
CA GLU A 63 0.47 -9.41 9.21
C GLU A 63 0.42 -7.89 9.03
N HIS A 64 1.55 -7.26 8.69
CA HIS A 64 1.62 -5.83 8.44
C HIS A 64 1.01 -5.48 7.08
N ALA A 65 1.25 -6.30 6.05
CA ALA A 65 0.62 -6.14 4.74
C ALA A 65 -0.91 -6.27 4.84
N LYS A 66 -1.41 -7.21 5.65
CA LYS A 66 -2.86 -7.37 5.91
C LYS A 66 -3.46 -6.15 6.61
N ARG A 67 -2.77 -5.60 7.62
CA ARG A 67 -3.19 -4.35 8.28
C ARG A 67 -3.21 -3.16 7.32
N LEU A 68 -2.20 -3.06 6.44
CA LEU A 68 -2.16 -2.04 5.40
C LEU A 68 -3.37 -2.13 4.47
N LEU A 69 -3.72 -3.33 3.99
CA LEU A 69 -4.90 -3.54 3.13
C LEU A 69 -6.19 -3.05 3.80
N MET A 70 -6.41 -3.44 5.06
CA MET A 70 -7.60 -3.03 5.81
C MET A 70 -7.67 -1.50 5.94
N ALA A 71 -6.58 -0.88 6.39
CA ALA A 71 -6.51 0.57 6.54
C ALA A 71 -6.68 1.30 5.19
N LEU A 72 -6.08 0.79 4.12
CA LEU A 72 -6.18 1.38 2.79
C LEU A 72 -7.62 1.30 2.26
N ASN A 73 -8.28 0.14 2.40
CA ASN A 73 -9.67 -0.04 2.02
C ASN A 73 -10.60 0.95 2.75
N ASP A 74 -10.45 1.08 4.07
CA ASP A 74 -11.26 2.01 4.86
C ASP A 74 -11.06 3.46 4.42
N ASN A 75 -9.82 3.86 4.11
CA ASN A 75 -9.52 5.20 3.64
C ASN A 75 -10.05 5.46 2.22
N ILE A 76 -9.98 4.48 1.32
CA ILE A 76 -10.59 4.57 -0.01
C ILE A 76 -12.11 4.75 0.10
N GLN A 77 -12.78 3.95 0.93
CA GLN A 77 -14.23 4.09 1.13
C GLN A 77 -14.62 5.47 1.65
N LYS A 78 -13.87 6.01 2.63
CA LYS A 78 -14.08 7.37 3.14
C LYS A 78 -13.83 8.43 2.07
N TYR A 79 -12.80 8.27 1.25
CA TYR A 79 -12.53 9.15 0.12
C TYR A 79 -13.72 9.14 -0.86
N GLU A 80 -14.19 7.96 -1.26
CA GLU A 80 -15.28 7.85 -2.24
C GLU A 80 -16.61 8.41 -1.74
N GLN A 81 -16.89 8.31 -0.43
CA GLN A 81 -18.05 8.93 0.19
C GLN A 81 -18.01 10.47 0.10
N ASN A 82 -16.80 11.06 0.18
CA ASN A 82 -16.62 12.52 0.22
C ASN A 82 -16.40 13.13 -1.17
N PHE A 83 -15.76 12.41 -2.09
CA PHE A 83 -15.29 12.93 -3.37
C PHE A 83 -15.87 12.21 -4.59
N GLY A 84 -16.68 11.17 -4.37
CA GLY A 84 -17.26 10.33 -5.43
C GLY A 84 -16.43 9.08 -5.74
N LYS A 85 -17.05 8.14 -6.45
CA LYS A 85 -16.45 6.83 -6.74
C LYS A 85 -15.21 6.95 -7.63
N ILE A 86 -14.20 6.14 -7.33
CA ILE A 86 -13.03 5.93 -8.17
C ILE A 86 -13.48 5.07 -9.35
N ASN A 87 -13.48 5.65 -10.54
CA ASN A 87 -13.80 4.92 -11.76
C ASN A 87 -12.59 4.08 -12.17
N LEU A 88 -12.70 2.77 -12.01
CA LEU A 88 -11.73 1.83 -12.55
C LEU A 88 -12.09 1.53 -14.01
N PRO A 89 -11.17 1.73 -14.98
CA PRO A 89 -11.34 1.17 -16.32
C PRO A 89 -11.56 -0.35 -16.21
N GLU A 90 -12.43 -0.92 -17.04
CA GLU A 90 -12.68 -2.38 -17.05
C GLU A 90 -11.36 -3.15 -17.07
N ALA A 91 -11.23 -4.03 -16.08
CA ALA A 91 -9.97 -4.44 -15.44
C ALA A 91 -8.85 -4.90 -16.39
N GLN A 92 -7.69 -4.23 -16.32
CA GLN A 92 -6.44 -4.98 -16.25
C GLN A 92 -6.42 -5.62 -14.87
N GLN A 93 -6.63 -6.94 -14.82
CA GLN A 93 -6.62 -7.72 -13.58
C GLN A 93 -5.38 -7.37 -12.73
N PRO A 94 -5.50 -7.30 -11.39
CA PRO A 94 -4.34 -7.15 -10.52
C PRO A 94 -3.31 -8.24 -10.84
N ARG A 95 -2.15 -7.85 -11.37
CA ARG A 95 -1.05 -8.78 -11.69
C ARG A 95 -0.40 -9.22 -10.39
N THR A 96 -1.04 -10.16 -9.70
CA THR A 96 -0.43 -10.91 -8.61
C THR A 96 0.37 -12.04 -9.25
N ALA A 97 1.69 -11.88 -9.34
CA ALA A 97 2.58 -12.95 -9.72
C ALA A 97 3.11 -13.59 -8.43
N THR A 98 2.66 -14.80 -8.11
CA THR A 98 3.29 -15.63 -7.08
C THR A 98 4.50 -16.32 -7.73
N PRO A 99 5.75 -15.98 -7.38
CA PRO A 99 6.93 -16.61 -7.99
C PRO A 99 7.18 -18.03 -7.45
N PHE A 100 6.51 -18.41 -6.37
CA PHE A 100 6.72 -19.68 -5.67
C PHE A 100 5.41 -20.47 -5.62
N ASN A 101 5.08 -21.11 -6.74
CA ASN A 101 4.21 -22.29 -6.69
C ASN A 101 5.01 -23.37 -5.94
N ASN A 102 4.59 -23.70 -4.72
CA ASN A 102 5.06 -24.92 -4.07
C ASN A 102 4.38 -26.08 -4.80
N PRO A 103 5.11 -26.98 -5.50
CA PRO A 103 4.48 -28.21 -5.93
C PRO A 103 4.18 -29.02 -4.64
N GLU A 104 2.90 -29.36 -4.46
CA GLU A 104 2.40 -30.35 -3.50
C GLU A 104 2.32 -29.95 -2.01
N ALA A 105 1.08 -29.79 -1.54
CA ALA A 105 0.54 -30.50 -0.37
C ALA A 105 -0.98 -30.61 -0.52
#